data_AF-A0A9D2G7V9-F1
#
_entry.id   AF-A0A9D2G7V9-F1
#
_cell.length_a   1.000
_cell.length_b   1.000
_cell.length_c   1.000
_cell.angle_alpha   90.00
_cell.angle_beta   90.00
_cell.angle_gamma   90.00
#
_symmetry.space_group_name_H-M   'P 1'
#
loop_
_entity.id
_entity.type
_entity.pdbx_description
1 polymer ?
#
loop_
_entity_poly.entity_id
_entity_poly.type
_entity_poly.pdbx_seq_one_letter_code
_entity_poly.pdbx_strand_id
1 'polypeptide(L)'
;MNSIYSKKMAEEYVWYFKMSIAFGLLFTFCIYRNMSGITFPVLTAGLILFSVMFLDRAGIKPGKDSLPYFLGIMLLGISTCMTANGFFHFFNYAGIILLFMAVMIHQFYDDKNWGFAGYVKKFFIFSWTWFISLSEPFRHRITLKRGDGGEKRKINRNVTAALCGLIAALLFLLVVMPLLMTSDRIFSQVFTDIFRVFDIESILENVDIWNIAGIILTFLVGGVGILSFFAAVFR
;
A
#
# COMPACT_ATOMS: atom_id res chain seq x y z
N MET A 1 -9.17 15.61 -14.27
CA MET A 1 -8.42 14.36 -14.49
C MET A 1 -9.26 13.52 -15.45
N ASN A 2 -8.67 12.94 -16.50
CA ASN A 2 -9.41 12.39 -17.63
C ASN A 2 -10.14 11.09 -17.24
N SER A 3 -11.48 11.14 -17.23
CA SER A 3 -12.37 9.99 -16.97
C SER A 3 -12.13 8.79 -17.89
N ILE A 4 -11.35 8.97 -18.96
CA ILE A 4 -10.94 7.94 -19.91
C ILE A 4 -9.98 6.94 -19.25
N TYR A 5 -9.00 7.40 -18.48
CA TYR A 5 -7.98 6.50 -17.89
C TYR A 5 -8.55 5.68 -16.72
N SER A 6 -9.36 6.31 -15.87
CA SER A 6 -10.07 5.59 -14.80
C SER A 6 -11.07 4.56 -15.34
N LYS A 7 -11.74 4.83 -16.47
CA LYS A 7 -12.59 3.85 -17.16
C LYS A 7 -11.77 2.68 -17.71
N LYS A 8 -10.68 2.94 -18.44
CA LYS A 8 -9.78 1.88 -18.94
C LYS A 8 -9.21 1.01 -17.82
N MET A 9 -8.83 1.62 -16.69
CA MET A 9 -8.35 0.88 -15.52
C MET A 9 -9.45 -0.01 -14.93
N ALA A 10 -10.70 0.47 -14.89
CA ALA A 10 -11.84 -0.31 -14.41
C ALA A 10 -12.19 -1.48 -15.34
N GLU A 11 -12.12 -1.28 -16.65
CA GLU A 11 -12.36 -2.31 -17.67
C GLU A 11 -11.32 -3.45 -17.58
N GLU A 12 -10.04 -3.10 -17.38
CA GLU A 12 -8.95 -4.07 -17.29
C GLU A 12 -8.47 -4.33 -15.86
N TYR A 13 -9.33 -4.08 -14.86
CA TYR A 13 -8.97 -4.14 -13.44
C TYR A 13 -8.31 -5.47 -13.04
N VAL A 14 -8.76 -6.58 -13.62
CA VAL A 14 -8.20 -7.93 -13.36
C VAL A 14 -6.71 -8.00 -13.72
N TRP A 15 -6.29 -7.35 -14.81
CA TRP A 15 -4.89 -7.31 -15.22
C TRP A 15 -4.05 -6.47 -14.23
N TYR A 16 -4.53 -5.27 -13.89
CA TYR A 16 -3.87 -4.40 -12.90
C TYR A 16 -3.76 -5.07 -11.54
N PHE A 17 -4.79 -5.80 -11.11
CA PHE A 17 -4.80 -6.56 -9.87
C PHE A 17 -3.79 -7.72 -9.88
N LYS A 18 -3.73 -8.50 -10.96
CA LYS A 18 -2.73 -9.59 -11.10
C LYS A 18 -1.30 -9.05 -11.08
N MET A 19 -1.04 -7.95 -11.78
CA MET A 19 0.29 -7.34 -11.79
C MET A 19 0.66 -6.72 -10.44
N SER A 20 -0.31 -6.15 -9.73
CA SER A 20 -0.12 -5.67 -8.35
C SER A 20 0.24 -6.80 -7.38
N ILE A 21 -0.35 -7.99 -7.53
CA ILE A 21 0.07 -9.19 -6.78
C ILE A 21 1.52 -9.56 -7.09
N ALA A 22 1.88 -9.61 -8.37
CA ALA A 22 3.26 -9.94 -8.77
C ALA A 22 4.28 -8.92 -8.21
N PHE A 23 3.95 -7.63 -8.25
CA PHE A 23 4.77 -6.60 -7.62
C PHE A 23 4.82 -6.74 -6.10
N GLY A 24 3.70 -7.08 -5.44
CA GLY A 24 3.67 -7.34 -4.01
C GLY A 24 4.61 -8.49 -3.61
N LEU A 25 4.66 -9.57 -4.39
CA LEU A 25 5.60 -10.68 -4.16
C LEU A 25 7.06 -10.24 -4.31
N LEU A 26 7.37 -9.47 -5.36
CA LEU A 26 8.70 -8.90 -5.58
C LEU A 26 9.09 -7.94 -4.45
N PHE A 27 8.16 -7.10 -4.01
CA PHE A 27 8.35 -6.16 -2.91
C PHE A 27 8.66 -6.89 -1.60
N THR A 28 7.86 -7.91 -1.26
CA THR A 28 8.10 -8.76 -0.09
C THR A 28 9.45 -9.45 -0.18
N PHE A 29 9.78 -10.06 -1.32
CA PHE A 29 11.08 -10.73 -1.49
C PHE A 29 12.26 -9.78 -1.29
N CYS A 30 12.16 -8.53 -1.79
CA CYS A 30 13.24 -7.56 -1.70
C CYS A 30 13.37 -6.90 -0.32
N ILE A 31 12.26 -6.61 0.36
CA ILE A 31 12.23 -5.82 1.62
C ILE A 31 12.19 -6.72 2.86
N TYR A 32 11.52 -7.87 2.81
CA TYR A 32 11.29 -8.71 3.98
C TYR A 32 12.61 -9.23 4.54
N ARG A 33 12.89 -8.87 5.80
CA ARG A 33 14.17 -9.13 6.50
C ARG A 33 15.43 -8.59 5.82
N ASN A 34 15.29 -7.78 4.76
CA ASN A 34 16.42 -7.28 3.98
C ASN A 34 16.25 -5.79 3.58
N MET A 35 15.97 -4.94 4.58
CA MET A 35 15.72 -3.49 4.44
C MET A 35 16.87 -2.68 3.80
N SER A 36 18.05 -3.28 3.65
CA SER A 36 19.26 -2.62 3.14
C SER A 36 20.10 -3.52 2.23
N GLY A 37 19.48 -4.57 1.68
CA GLY A 37 20.19 -5.59 0.91
C GLY A 37 20.51 -5.20 -0.53
N ILE A 38 21.34 -6.03 -1.17
CA ILE A 38 21.66 -5.97 -2.61
C ILE A 38 20.44 -6.12 -3.53
N THR A 39 19.29 -6.48 -2.95
CA THR A 39 17.97 -6.59 -3.60
C THR A 39 17.30 -5.24 -3.84
N PHE A 40 17.82 -4.14 -3.27
CA PHE A 40 17.21 -2.82 -3.37
C PHE A 40 17.23 -2.21 -4.79
N PRO A 41 18.34 -2.30 -5.56
CA PRO A 41 18.34 -1.91 -6.97
C PRO A 41 17.39 -2.77 -7.83
N VAL A 42 17.22 -4.05 -7.47
CA VAL A 42 16.25 -4.93 -8.15
C VAL A 42 14.82 -4.46 -7.88
N LEU A 43 14.53 -4.01 -6.65
CA LEU A 43 13.25 -3.42 -6.30
C LEU A 43 12.96 -2.13 -7.08
N THR A 44 13.94 -1.21 -7.16
CA THR A 44 13.75 0.04 -7.90
C THR A 44 13.60 -0.20 -9.40
N ALA A 45 14.34 -1.15 -9.98
CA ALA A 45 14.15 -1.59 -11.35
C ALA A 45 12.76 -2.21 -11.57
N GLY A 46 12.31 -3.06 -10.64
CA GLY A 46 10.96 -3.61 -10.63
C GLY A 46 9.90 -2.51 -10.59
N LEU A 47 10.02 -1.54 -9.69
CA LEU A 47 9.10 -0.39 -9.59
C LEU A 47 9.00 0.36 -10.91
N ILE A 48 10.13 0.67 -11.57
CA ILE A 48 10.15 1.34 -12.88
C ILE A 48 9.46 0.47 -13.94
N LEU A 49 9.82 -0.81 -14.04
CA LEU A 49 9.27 -1.73 -15.04
C LEU A 49 7.75 -1.89 -14.89
N PHE A 50 7.26 -2.19 -13.69
CA PHE A 50 5.83 -2.31 -13.42
C PHE A 50 5.09 -1.00 -13.70
N SER A 51 5.71 0.14 -13.38
CA SER A 51 5.08 1.45 -13.66
C SER A 51 4.95 1.73 -15.15
N VAL A 52 6.00 1.44 -15.93
CA VAL A 52 5.94 1.58 -17.40
C VAL A 52 4.88 0.64 -17.98
N MET A 53 4.79 -0.60 -17.51
CA MET A 53 3.76 -1.54 -17.95
C MET A 53 2.34 -1.05 -17.64
N PHE A 54 2.11 -0.48 -16.45
CA PHE A 54 0.82 0.10 -16.08
C PHE A 54 0.45 1.29 -16.96
N LEU A 55 1.41 2.17 -17.25
CA LEU A 55 1.20 3.33 -18.10
C LEU A 55 0.96 2.95 -19.56
N ASP A 56 1.76 2.05 -20.13
CA ASP A 56 1.61 1.60 -21.51
C ASP A 56 0.25 0.93 -21.72
N ARG A 57 -0.20 0.13 -20.73
CA ARG A 57 -1.54 -0.47 -20.75
C ARG A 57 -2.67 0.55 -20.65
N ALA A 58 -2.47 1.65 -19.93
CA ALA A 58 -3.41 2.79 -19.93
C ALA A 58 -3.39 3.59 -21.25
N GLY A 59 -2.42 3.32 -22.13
CA GLY A 59 -2.21 4.01 -23.41
C GLY A 59 -1.30 5.23 -23.31
N ILE A 60 -0.51 5.35 -22.24
CA ILE A 60 0.41 6.46 -21.99
C ILE A 60 1.84 5.95 -22.13
N LYS A 61 2.54 6.39 -23.18
CA LYS A 61 3.95 6.04 -23.38
C LYS A 61 4.87 7.04 -22.66
N PRO A 62 5.85 6.60 -21.86
CA PRO A 62 6.86 7.48 -21.28
C PRO A 62 7.62 8.24 -22.36
N GLY A 63 7.56 9.57 -22.31
CA GLY A 63 8.37 10.43 -23.15
C GLY A 63 9.84 10.33 -22.78
N LYS A 64 10.74 10.69 -23.69
CA LYS A 64 12.20 10.68 -23.43
C LYS A 64 12.60 11.60 -22.27
N ASP A 65 11.78 12.60 -21.97
CA ASP A 65 11.95 13.55 -20.87
C ASP A 65 11.74 12.91 -19.48
N SER A 66 11.12 11.72 -19.41
CA SER A 66 10.97 10.93 -18.17
C SER A 66 12.22 10.11 -17.79
N LEU A 67 13.16 9.92 -18.73
CA LEU A 67 14.39 9.15 -18.56
C LEU A 67 15.28 9.61 -17.39
N PRO A 68 15.55 10.91 -17.17
CA PRO A 68 16.37 11.35 -16.03
C PRO A 68 15.76 10.97 -14.67
N TYR A 69 14.43 10.94 -14.55
CA TYR A 69 13.77 10.52 -13.31
C TYR A 69 13.96 9.03 -13.05
N PHE A 70 13.83 8.19 -14.08
CA PHE A 70 14.08 6.75 -13.95
C PHE A 70 15.54 6.43 -13.62
N LEU A 71 16.49 7.14 -14.26
CA LEU A 71 17.90 7.04 -13.92
C LEU A 71 18.15 7.44 -12.48
N GLY A 72 17.57 8.55 -12.01
CA GLY A 72 17.68 8.99 -10.62
C GLY A 72 17.19 7.95 -9.63
N ILE A 73 16.00 7.37 -9.87
CA ILE A 73 15.44 6.30 -9.02
C ILE A 73 16.37 5.07 -8.96
N MET A 74 16.94 4.67 -10.10
CA MET A 74 17.89 3.57 -10.15
C MET A 74 19.19 3.89 -9.39
N LEU A 75 19.72 5.12 -9.54
CA LEU A 75 20.94 5.58 -8.88
C LEU A 75 20.76 5.66 -7.36
N LEU A 76 19.61 6.14 -6.88
CA LEU A 76 19.23 6.11 -5.48
C LEU A 76 19.08 4.68 -4.95
N GLY A 77 18.55 3.76 -5.77
CA GLY A 77 18.50 2.34 -5.44
C GLY A 77 19.89 1.73 -5.21
N ILE A 78 20.86 2.05 -6.08
CA ILE A 78 22.26 1.63 -5.94
C ILE A 78 22.90 2.31 -4.72
N SER A 79 22.64 3.61 -4.50
CA SER A 79 23.14 4.34 -3.33
C SER A 79 22.70 3.71 -2.01
N THR A 80 21.45 3.24 -1.90
CA THR A 80 20.94 2.54 -0.72
C THR A 80 21.66 1.22 -0.47
N CYS A 81 22.05 0.50 -1.53
CA CYS A 81 22.84 -0.72 -1.43
C CYS A 81 24.28 -0.44 -0.97
N MET A 82 24.89 0.66 -1.42
CA MET A 82 26.27 1.02 -1.08
C MET A 82 26.42 1.67 0.30
N THR A 83 25.33 2.20 0.86
CA THR A 83 25.37 2.97 2.10
C THR A 83 24.88 2.13 3.28
N ALA A 84 25.62 2.11 4.39
CA ALA A 84 25.24 1.39 5.61
C ALA A 84 24.61 2.29 6.69
N ASN A 85 24.51 3.60 6.44
CA ASN A 85 24.04 4.58 7.43
C ASN A 85 22.53 4.86 7.27
N GLY A 86 21.76 4.63 8.33
CA GLY A 86 20.30 4.82 8.35
C GLY A 86 19.83 6.23 7.98
N PHE A 87 20.63 7.27 8.23
CA PHE A 87 20.31 8.63 7.80
C PHE A 87 20.24 8.74 6.27
N PHE A 88 21.22 8.18 5.56
CA PHE A 88 21.24 8.18 4.10
C PHE A 88 20.15 7.27 3.52
N HIS A 89 19.83 6.17 4.20
CA HIS A 89 18.67 5.34 3.83
C HIS A 89 17.39 6.17 3.79
N PHE A 90 17.11 6.95 4.83
CA PHE A 90 15.92 7.82 4.87
C PHE A 90 15.86 8.79 3.69
N PHE A 91 16.95 9.49 3.39
CA PHE A 91 17.01 10.41 2.24
C PHE A 91 16.87 9.70 0.90
N ASN A 92 17.44 8.51 0.75
CA ASN A 92 17.30 7.72 -0.47
C ASN A 92 15.86 7.26 -0.68
N TYR A 93 15.20 6.77 0.37
CA TYR A 93 13.77 6.42 0.33
C TYR A 93 12.89 7.62 -0.05
N ALA A 94 13.11 8.76 0.61
CA ALA A 94 12.38 9.99 0.31
C ALA A 94 12.63 10.46 -1.14
N GLY A 95 13.88 10.39 -1.61
CA GLY A 95 14.26 10.76 -2.98
C GLY A 95 13.60 9.86 -4.03
N ILE A 96 13.55 8.55 -3.81
CA ILE A 96 12.87 7.60 -4.70
C ILE A 96 11.37 7.92 -4.78
N ILE A 97 10.70 8.13 -3.64
CA ILE A 97 9.27 8.48 -3.62
C ILE A 97 9.03 9.81 -4.35
N LEU A 98 9.88 10.82 -4.11
CA LEU A 98 9.74 12.13 -4.70
C LEU A 98 9.95 12.09 -6.22
N LEU A 99 11.00 11.43 -6.71
CA LEU A 99 11.24 11.25 -8.14
C LEU A 99 10.15 10.42 -8.81
N PHE A 100 9.61 9.42 -8.11
CA PHE A 100 8.53 8.60 -8.62
C PHE A 100 7.22 9.40 -8.78
N MET A 101 6.85 10.19 -7.77
CA MET A 101 5.71 11.10 -7.91
C MET A 101 5.97 12.16 -8.99
N ALA A 102 7.21 12.63 -9.08
CA ALA A 102 7.61 13.65 -10.04
C ALA A 102 7.42 13.19 -11.50
N VAL A 103 7.89 11.98 -11.83
CA VAL A 103 7.73 11.42 -13.17
C VAL A 103 6.26 11.17 -13.50
N MET A 104 5.45 10.76 -12.52
CA MET A 104 4.01 10.61 -12.72
C MET A 104 3.31 11.94 -12.94
N ILE A 105 3.67 13.01 -12.23
CA ILE A 105 3.11 14.33 -12.52
C ILE A 105 3.50 14.79 -13.93
N HIS A 106 4.77 14.65 -14.30
CA HIS A 106 5.27 15.03 -15.62
C HIS A 106 4.57 14.27 -16.76
N GLN A 107 4.21 13.01 -16.52
CA GLN A 107 3.59 12.17 -17.53
C GLN A 107 2.10 12.47 -17.77
N PHE A 108 1.41 13.06 -16.80
CA PHE A 108 -0.03 13.36 -16.88
C PHE A 108 -0.34 14.85 -17.02
N TYR A 109 0.61 15.72 -16.73
CA TYR A 109 0.47 17.17 -16.81
C TYR A 109 1.52 17.77 -17.75
N ASP A 110 1.09 18.68 -18.61
CA ASP A 110 2.01 19.52 -19.37
C ASP A 110 2.60 20.57 -18.40
N ASP A 111 3.79 20.28 -17.88
CA ASP A 111 4.44 21.01 -16.80
C ASP A 111 5.39 22.12 -17.30
N LYS A 112 5.51 22.30 -18.61
CA LYS A 112 6.41 23.27 -19.26
C LYS A 112 6.25 24.72 -18.78
N ASN A 113 5.07 25.07 -18.26
CA ASN A 113 4.75 26.42 -17.78
C ASN A 113 4.50 26.50 -16.27
N TRP A 114 4.81 25.44 -15.51
CA TRP A 114 4.54 25.42 -14.07
C TRP A 114 5.72 25.95 -13.26
N GLY A 115 5.44 26.86 -12.32
CA GLY A 115 6.42 27.26 -11.30
C GLY A 115 6.56 26.21 -10.19
N PHE A 116 7.64 26.29 -9.42
CA PHE A 116 7.95 25.38 -8.29
C PHE A 116 6.76 25.22 -7.31
N ALA A 117 6.08 26.30 -6.96
CA ALA A 117 4.92 26.28 -6.06
C ALA A 117 3.75 25.46 -6.64
N GLY A 118 3.56 25.46 -7.97
CA GLY A 118 2.55 24.64 -8.64
C GLY A 118 2.87 23.16 -8.52
N TYR A 119 4.15 22.80 -8.63
CA TYR A 119 4.64 21.44 -8.47
C TYR A 119 4.41 20.91 -7.05
N VAL A 120 4.80 21.69 -6.04
CA VAL A 120 4.62 21.35 -4.62
C VAL A 120 3.14 21.16 -4.29
N LYS A 121 2.27 22.07 -4.76
CA LYS A 121 0.82 21.94 -4.56
C LYS A 121 0.28 20.62 -5.13
N LYS A 122 0.72 20.24 -6.32
CA LYS A 122 0.27 19.02 -7.00
C LYS A 122 0.81 17.76 -6.34
N PHE A 123 2.04 17.81 -5.84
CA PHE A 123 2.62 16.77 -5.01
C PHE A 123 1.78 16.50 -3.75
N PHE A 124 1.36 17.54 -3.02
CA PHE A 124 0.51 17.38 -1.83
C PHE A 124 -0.88 16.83 -2.17
N ILE A 125 -1.53 17.36 -3.22
CA ILE A 125 -2.84 16.85 -3.67
C ILE A 125 -2.73 15.38 -4.06
N PHE A 126 -1.67 15.02 -4.76
CA PHE A 126 -1.41 13.66 -5.21
C PHE A 126 -1.18 12.71 -4.03
N SER A 127 -0.32 13.09 -3.09
CA SER A 127 -0.06 12.33 -1.86
C SER A 127 -1.33 12.08 -1.04
N TRP A 128 -2.17 13.12 -0.90
CA TRP A 128 -3.46 13.01 -0.22
C TRP A 128 -4.44 12.08 -0.96
N THR A 129 -4.47 12.17 -2.28
CA THR A 129 -5.34 11.32 -3.13
C THR A 129 -4.91 9.86 -3.07
N TRP A 130 -3.60 9.60 -3.05
CA TRP A 130 -3.05 8.26 -2.83
C TRP A 130 -3.46 7.68 -1.48
N PHE A 131 -3.35 8.46 -0.40
CA PHE A 131 -3.75 8.04 0.93
C PHE A 131 -5.24 7.68 1.02
N ILE A 132 -6.12 8.46 0.36
CA ILE A 132 -7.55 8.15 0.27
C ILE A 132 -7.79 6.87 -0.56
N SER A 133 -7.07 6.73 -1.66
CA SER A 133 -7.23 5.61 -2.61
C SER A 133 -6.71 4.28 -2.05
N LEU A 134 -5.92 4.30 -0.98
CA LEU A 134 -5.51 3.10 -0.22
C LEU A 134 -6.72 2.26 0.23
N SER A 135 -7.87 2.90 0.45
CA SER A 135 -9.12 2.25 0.87
C SER A 135 -9.95 1.67 -0.29
N GLU A 136 -9.66 2.02 -1.54
CA GLU A 136 -10.44 1.62 -2.71
C GLU A 136 -10.35 0.14 -3.12
N PRO A 137 -9.20 -0.56 -3.06
CA PRO A 137 -9.15 -1.99 -3.39
C PRO A 137 -10.03 -2.83 -2.45
N PHE A 138 -10.22 -2.40 -1.20
CA PHE A 138 -11.17 -3.03 -0.27
C PHE A 138 -12.63 -2.76 -0.65
N ARG A 139 -12.93 -1.59 -1.24
CA ARG A 139 -14.28 -1.21 -1.67
C ARG A 139 -14.70 -1.88 -2.98
N HIS A 140 -13.77 -2.11 -3.91
CA HIS A 140 -14.07 -2.72 -5.21
C HIS A 140 -14.51 -4.20 -5.08
N ARG A 141 -13.98 -4.94 -4.09
CA ARG A 141 -14.42 -6.30 -3.71
C ARG A 141 -15.89 -6.38 -3.30
N ILE A 142 -16.44 -5.30 -2.73
CA ILE A 142 -17.85 -5.24 -2.29
C ILE A 142 -18.77 -5.05 -3.51
N THR A 143 -18.27 -4.44 -4.60
CA THR A 143 -19.04 -4.18 -5.81
C THR A 143 -19.07 -5.39 -6.76
N LEU A 144 -17.98 -6.17 -6.87
CA LEU A 144 -17.94 -7.39 -7.69
C LEU A 144 -18.82 -8.53 -7.14
N LYS A 145 -19.03 -8.61 -5.82
CA LYS A 145 -20.05 -9.50 -5.22
C LYS A 145 -21.49 -8.97 -5.36
N ARG A 146 -21.69 -7.85 -6.07
CA ARG A 146 -22.98 -7.14 -6.27
C ARG A 146 -23.31 -6.89 -7.75
N GLY A 147 -22.86 -7.72 -8.69
CA GLY A 147 -23.54 -7.82 -9.99
C GLY A 147 -24.68 -8.83 -9.83
N ASP A 148 -25.97 -8.55 -10.01
CA ASP A 148 -26.67 -7.61 -10.89
C ASP A 148 -27.79 -6.85 -10.12
N GLY A 149 -27.96 -5.55 -10.35
CA GLY A 149 -29.26 -4.88 -10.13
C GLY A 149 -29.44 -3.99 -8.89
N GLY A 150 -28.39 -3.49 -8.22
CA GLY A 150 -28.56 -2.65 -7.02
C GLY A 150 -27.94 -1.27 -7.14
N GLU A 151 -28.77 -0.22 -7.00
CA GLU A 151 -28.39 1.19 -6.79
C GLU A 151 -27.06 1.38 -6.05
N LYS A 152 -26.31 2.44 -6.42
CA LYS A 152 -25.15 2.97 -5.69
C LYS A 152 -25.52 3.29 -4.24
N ARG A 153 -25.57 2.28 -3.37
CA ARG A 153 -25.87 2.47 -1.95
C ARG A 153 -24.64 3.16 -1.33
N LYS A 154 -24.76 4.48 -1.10
CA LYS A 154 -23.90 5.23 -0.16
C LYS A 154 -23.68 4.31 1.04
N ILE A 155 -22.42 3.99 1.39
CA ILE A 155 -22.14 3.25 2.62
C ILE A 155 -22.84 4.01 3.74
N ASN A 156 -23.86 3.38 4.31
CA ASN A 156 -24.77 4.07 5.21
C ASN A 156 -23.93 4.54 6.40
N ARG A 157 -24.01 5.83 6.77
CA ARG A 157 -23.21 6.41 7.85
C ARG A 157 -23.34 5.59 9.15
N ASN A 158 -24.48 4.93 9.33
CA ASN A 158 -24.78 4.00 10.42
C ASN A 158 -23.93 2.72 10.41
N VAL A 159 -23.59 2.15 9.24
CA VAL A 159 -22.72 0.96 9.14
C VAL A 159 -21.28 1.34 9.45
N THR A 160 -20.81 2.49 8.95
CA THR A 160 -19.48 3.02 9.31
C THR A 160 -19.40 3.36 10.79
N ALA A 161 -20.46 3.94 11.37
CA ALA A 161 -20.55 4.21 12.80
C ALA A 161 -20.59 2.91 13.63
N ALA A 162 -21.33 1.90 13.18
CA ALA A 162 -21.37 0.58 13.84
C ALA A 162 -20.00 -0.12 13.78
N LEU A 163 -19.31 -0.05 12.64
CA LEU A 163 -17.96 -0.61 12.51
C LEU A 163 -16.94 0.15 13.37
N CYS A 164 -17.04 1.48 13.43
CA CYS A 164 -16.21 2.30 14.30
C CYS A 164 -16.47 1.98 15.78
N GLY A 165 -17.74 1.80 16.16
CA GLY A 165 -18.12 1.36 17.51
C GLY A 165 -17.62 -0.04 17.84
N LEU A 166 -17.67 -0.97 16.88
CA LEU A 166 -17.10 -2.31 17.04
C LEU A 166 -15.59 -2.26 17.27
N ILE A 167 -14.87 -1.48 16.47
CA ILE A 167 -13.42 -1.29 16.62
C ILE A 167 -13.09 -0.65 17.97
N ALA A 168 -13.84 0.38 18.39
CA ALA A 168 -13.67 1.03 19.68
C ALA A 168 -13.94 0.07 20.85
N ALA A 169 -14.98 -0.76 20.76
CA ALA A 169 -15.28 -1.78 21.76
C ALA A 169 -14.17 -2.85 21.84
N LEU A 170 -13.60 -3.26 20.69
CA LEU A 170 -12.48 -4.20 20.63
C LEU A 170 -11.21 -3.62 21.27
N LEU A 171 -10.92 -2.34 21.00
CA LEU A 171 -9.81 -1.60 21.61
C LEU A 171 -9.98 -1.46 23.12
N PHE A 172 -11.19 -1.13 23.57
CA PHE A 172 -11.53 -1.05 25.00
C PHE A 172 -11.40 -2.41 25.69
N LEU A 173 -11.91 -3.49 25.05
CA LEU A 173 -11.79 -4.86 25.54
C LEU A 173 -10.32 -5.25 25.71
N LEU A 174 -9.45 -4.89 24.76
CA LEU A 174 -8.02 -5.21 24.80
C LEU A 174 -7.30 -4.56 25.99
N VAL A 175 -7.78 -3.40 26.45
CA VAL A 175 -7.25 -2.71 27.64
C VAL A 175 -7.84 -3.29 28.93
N VAL A 176 -9.16 -3.55 28.94
CA VAL A 176 -9.86 -3.99 30.15
C VAL A 176 -9.59 -5.46 30.50
N MET A 177 -9.41 -6.32 29.50
CA MET A 177 -9.15 -7.75 29.70
C MET A 177 -7.89 -8.04 30.55
N PRO A 178 -6.70 -7.47 30.25
CA PRO A 178 -5.52 -7.62 31.10
C PRO A 178 -5.73 -7.11 32.54
N LEU A 179 -6.45 -5.99 32.69
CA LEU A 179 -6.79 -5.42 34.00
C LEU A 179 -7.65 -6.37 34.84
N LEU A 180 -8.66 -7.00 34.23
CA LEU A 180 -9.51 -8.00 34.89
C LEU A 180 -8.74 -9.28 35.26
N MET A 181 -7.90 -9.79 34.36
CA MET A 181 -7.07 -10.97 34.61
C MET A 181 -6.02 -10.74 35.71
N THR A 182 -5.55 -9.50 35.88
CA THR A 182 -4.58 -9.16 36.93
C THR A 182 -5.28 -8.91 38.28
N SER A 183 -6.54 -8.47 38.27
CA SER A 183 -7.28 -8.10 39.48
C SER A 183 -7.83 -9.29 40.27
N ASP A 184 -8.20 -10.40 39.61
CA ASP A 184 -8.77 -11.57 40.28
C ASP A 184 -8.21 -12.88 39.69
N ARG A 185 -7.71 -13.74 40.57
CA ARG A 185 -7.14 -15.04 40.20
C ARG A 185 -8.19 -16.02 39.67
N ILE A 186 -9.43 -15.97 40.17
CA ILE A 186 -10.51 -16.86 39.71
C ILE A 186 -10.88 -16.51 38.26
N PHE A 187 -10.97 -15.22 37.96
CA PHE A 187 -11.27 -14.73 36.61
C PHE A 187 -10.15 -15.08 35.63
N SER A 188 -8.89 -14.89 36.04
CA SER A 188 -7.71 -15.28 35.27
C SER A 188 -7.72 -16.77 34.90
N GLN A 189 -8.08 -17.64 35.86
CA GLN A 189 -8.13 -19.08 35.65
C GLN A 189 -9.22 -19.50 34.65
N VAL A 190 -10.44 -18.95 34.79
CA VAL A 190 -11.55 -19.23 33.85
C VAL A 190 -11.21 -18.80 32.43
N PHE A 191 -10.58 -17.64 32.26
CA PHE A 191 -10.15 -17.17 30.94
C PHE A 191 -9.04 -18.03 30.35
N THR A 192 -8.05 -18.41 31.17
CA THR A 192 -6.96 -19.30 30.74
C THR A 192 -7.50 -20.66 30.32
N ASP A 193 -8.47 -21.22 31.04
CA ASP A 193 -9.11 -22.49 30.70
C ASP A 193 -9.93 -22.40 29.39
N ILE A 194 -10.65 -21.29 29.16
CA ILE A 194 -11.35 -21.05 27.89
C ILE A 194 -10.35 -20.92 26.73
N PHE A 195 -9.28 -20.14 26.91
CA PHE A 195 -8.21 -19.96 25.92
C PHE A 195 -7.33 -21.21 25.73
N ARG A 196 -7.44 -22.20 26.62
CA ARG A 196 -6.75 -23.50 26.49
C ARG A 196 -7.59 -24.51 25.70
N VAL A 197 -8.91 -24.39 25.71
CA VAL A 197 -9.82 -25.22 24.88
C VAL A 197 -9.75 -24.82 23.40
N PHE A 198 -9.52 -23.54 23.12
CA PHE A 198 -9.07 -23.10 21.80
C PHE A 198 -7.55 -23.20 21.81
N ASP A 199 -6.92 -24.24 21.24
CA ASP A 199 -5.44 -24.44 21.15
C ASP A 199 -4.69 -23.28 20.43
N ILE A 200 -4.88 -22.05 20.86
CA ILE A 200 -4.29 -20.85 20.30
C ILE A 200 -2.83 -20.87 20.70
N GLU A 201 -2.47 -21.14 21.96
CA GLU A 201 -1.07 -21.22 22.41
C GLU A 201 -0.21 -22.21 21.62
N SER A 202 -0.68 -23.45 21.40
CA SER A 202 0.08 -24.45 20.64
C SER A 202 0.23 -24.13 19.14
N ILE A 203 -0.72 -23.39 18.57
CA ILE A 203 -0.63 -22.85 17.19
C ILE A 203 0.25 -21.58 17.15
N LEU A 204 0.24 -20.77 18.23
CA LEU A 204 0.95 -19.50 18.36
C LEU A 204 2.45 -19.68 18.62
N GLU A 205 2.82 -20.77 19.29
CA GLU A 205 4.19 -21.08 19.72
C GLU A 205 5.03 -21.75 18.63
N ASN A 206 4.42 -22.56 17.75
CA ASN A 206 5.13 -23.29 16.67
C ASN A 206 5.22 -22.52 15.36
N VAL A 207 4.43 -21.45 15.21
CA VAL A 207 4.43 -20.60 14.03
C VAL A 207 5.00 -19.25 14.45
N ASP A 208 6.09 -18.82 13.82
CA ASP A 208 6.60 -17.44 13.97
C ASP A 208 5.56 -16.46 13.40
N ILE A 209 4.50 -16.18 14.16
CA ILE A 209 3.40 -15.34 13.71
C ILE A 209 3.89 -13.95 13.37
N TRP A 210 4.89 -13.46 14.10
CA TRP A 210 5.51 -12.18 13.79
C TRP A 210 6.17 -12.17 12.41
N ASN A 211 6.79 -13.27 12.01
CA ASN A 211 7.40 -13.41 10.70
C ASN A 211 6.34 -13.48 9.61
N ILE A 212 5.34 -14.35 9.77
CA ILE A 212 4.26 -14.51 8.79
C ILE A 212 3.44 -13.22 8.68
N ALA A 213 3.11 -12.59 9.81
CA ALA A 213 2.44 -11.30 9.82
C ALA A 213 3.29 -10.23 9.12
N GLY A 214 4.61 -10.21 9.32
CA GLY A 214 5.52 -9.31 8.61
C GLY A 214 5.55 -9.56 7.09
N ILE A 215 5.54 -10.82 6.65
CA ILE A 215 5.47 -11.19 5.21
C ILE A 215 4.15 -10.71 4.62
N ILE A 216 3.03 -11.01 5.29
CA ILE A 216 1.70 -10.61 4.84
C ILE A 216 1.57 -9.08 4.81
N LEU A 217 2.06 -8.39 5.84
CA LEU A 217 2.02 -6.94 5.93
C LEU A 217 2.83 -6.29 4.81
N THR A 218 4.08 -6.73 4.59
CA THR A 218 4.92 -6.20 3.50
C THR A 218 4.33 -6.48 2.12
N PHE A 219 3.73 -7.65 1.92
CA PHE A 219 3.04 -8.01 0.69
C PHE A 219 1.83 -7.11 0.44
N LEU A 220 1.00 -6.90 1.46
CA LEU A 220 -0.15 -6.02 1.38
C LEU A 220 0.28 -4.59 1.11
N VAL A 221 1.31 -4.08 1.81
CA VAL A 221 1.83 -2.72 1.59
C VAL A 221 2.32 -2.54 0.16
N GLY A 222 3.11 -3.46 -0.38
CA GLY A 222 3.61 -3.38 -1.75
C GLY A 222 2.51 -3.49 -2.80
N GLY A 223 1.67 -4.53 -2.70
CA GLY A 223 0.59 -4.80 -3.65
C GLY A 223 -0.51 -3.74 -3.61
N VAL A 224 -1.08 -3.47 -2.44
CA VAL A 224 -2.12 -2.44 -2.26
C VAL A 224 -1.54 -1.05 -2.54
N GLY A 225 -0.27 -0.80 -2.17
CA GLY A 225 0.40 0.47 -2.40
C GLY A 225 0.49 0.83 -3.88
N ILE A 226 0.97 -0.07 -4.74
CA ILE A 226 1.10 0.22 -6.18
C ILE A 226 -0.27 0.33 -6.86
N LEU A 227 -1.22 -0.54 -6.49
CA LEU A 227 -2.56 -0.51 -7.09
C LEU A 227 -3.33 0.76 -6.72
N SER A 228 -3.27 1.16 -5.45
CA SER A 228 -3.91 2.38 -4.96
C SER A 228 -3.24 3.64 -5.49
N PHE A 229 -1.92 3.61 -5.70
CA PHE A 229 -1.18 4.68 -6.35
C PHE A 229 -1.69 4.91 -7.77
N PHE A 230 -1.73 3.88 -8.61
CA PHE A 230 -2.24 4.03 -9.98
C PHE A 230 -3.73 4.37 -10.02
N ALA A 231 -4.55 3.85 -9.09
CA ALA A 231 -5.94 4.26 -8.95
C ALA A 231 -6.05 5.77 -8.65
N ALA A 232 -5.17 6.32 -7.79
CA ALA A 232 -5.12 7.75 -7.49
C ALA A 232 -4.61 8.59 -8.68
N VAL A 233 -3.61 8.09 -9.42
CA VAL A 233 -3.06 8.76 -10.62
C VAL A 233 -4.13 8.90 -11.70
N PHE A 234 -4.92 7.86 -11.95
CA PHE A 234 -5.91 7.85 -13.02
C PHE A 234 -7.23 8.57 -12.68
N ARG A 235 -7.40 9.03 -11.44
CA ARG A 235 -8.68 9.53 -10.91
C ARG A 235 -9.01 10.96 -11.29
#